data_AF-A0A3R5UHL5-F1
#
_entry.id   AF-A0A3R5UHL5-F1
#
_cell.length_a   1.000
_cell.length_b   1.000
_cell.length_c   1.000
_cell.angle_alpha   90.00
_cell.angle_beta   90.00
_cell.angle_gamma   90.00
#
_symmetry.space_group_name_H-M   'P 1'
#
loop_
_entity.id
_entity.type
_entity.pdbx_description
1 polymer ?
#
loop_
_entity_poly.entity_id
_entity_poly.type
_entity_poly.pdbx_seq_one_letter_code
_entity_poly.pdbx_strand_id
1 'polypeptide(L)'
;MSVAERIKEIIAKKKWSKNDLGMSRIQLSKLMIVKNNLVLLIKGDTIDAPVWSKVENIQLVEDDIIIYFDGEYDIVLGKEDYEDYKDYVSKEEWQVLFESDTPKKLQEMKLIDDKGFYLEMHANIRKTENTGEIEKFEEVYKELIMK
;
A
#
# COMPACT_ATOMS: atom_id res chain seq x y z
N MET A 1 -5.38 -9.72 -17.76
CA MET A 1 -5.37 -8.40 -17.10
C MET A 1 -3.91 -8.06 -16.85
N SER A 2 -3.45 -6.87 -17.22
CA SER A 2 -2.06 -6.46 -16.97
C SER A 2 -1.86 -6.08 -15.50
N VAL A 3 -0.60 -6.01 -15.05
CA VAL A 3 -0.26 -5.50 -13.71
C VAL A 3 -0.82 -4.09 -13.51
N ALA A 4 -0.65 -3.21 -14.51
CA ALA A 4 -1.17 -1.85 -14.45
C ALA A 4 -2.71 -1.80 -14.29
N GLU A 5 -3.46 -2.65 -15.01
CA GLU A 5 -4.92 -2.74 -14.85
C GLU A 5 -5.31 -3.16 -13.44
N ARG A 6 -4.62 -4.16 -12.90
CA ARG A 6 -4.88 -4.66 -11.55
C ARG A 6 -4.53 -3.64 -10.46
N ILE A 7 -3.44 -2.90 -10.62
CA ILE A 7 -3.07 -1.79 -9.74
C ILE A 7 -4.12 -0.67 -9.78
N LYS A 8 -4.66 -0.33 -10.97
CA LYS A 8 -5.78 0.62 -11.08
C LYS A 8 -7.00 0.16 -10.29
N GLU A 9 -7.38 -1.12 -10.38
CA GLU A 9 -8.49 -1.66 -9.60
C GLU A 9 -8.26 -1.52 -8.09
N ILE A 10 -7.07 -1.87 -7.62
CA ILE A 10 -6.70 -1.78 -6.19
C ILE A 10 -6.81 -0.33 -5.70
N ILE A 11 -6.24 0.63 -6.43
CA ILE A 11 -6.28 2.04 -6.07
C ILE A 11 -7.73 2.58 -6.11
N ALA A 12 -8.51 2.19 -7.13
CA ALA A 12 -9.89 2.64 -7.30
C ALA A 12 -10.82 2.17 -6.17
N LYS A 13 -10.55 1.02 -5.54
CA LYS A 13 -11.29 0.55 -4.36
C LYS A 13 -11.15 1.49 -3.16
N LYS A 14 -10.06 2.27 -3.08
CA LYS A 14 -9.72 3.13 -1.93
C LYS A 14 -9.77 2.40 -0.59
N LYS A 15 -9.42 1.11 -0.57
CA LYS A 15 -9.38 0.28 0.64
C LYS A 15 -7.95 -0.01 1.09
N TRP A 16 -7.83 -0.37 2.36
CA TRP A 16 -6.61 -0.83 3.00
C TRP A 16 -6.47 -2.34 2.84
N SER A 17 -5.30 -2.78 2.41
CA SER A 17 -4.89 -4.18 2.47
C SER A 17 -4.35 -4.48 3.85
N LYS A 18 -4.82 -5.59 4.43
CA LYS A 18 -4.36 -6.08 5.73
C LYS A 18 -3.31 -7.17 5.52
N ASN A 19 -2.12 -6.95 6.05
CA ASN A 19 -1.02 -7.92 6.08
C ASN A 19 -0.80 -8.39 7.53
N ASP A 20 -0.84 -9.71 7.74
CA ASP A 20 -0.53 -10.34 9.03
C ASP A 20 0.97 -10.63 9.09
N LEU A 21 1.67 -10.00 10.03
CA LEU A 21 3.12 -10.16 10.21
C LEU A 21 3.47 -11.28 11.21
N GLY A 22 2.47 -12.01 11.71
CA GLY A 22 2.60 -12.97 12.79
C GLY A 22 2.64 -12.32 14.18
N MET A 23 2.59 -13.17 15.22
CA MET A 23 2.55 -12.73 16.63
C MET A 23 1.45 -11.68 16.92
N SER A 24 0.30 -11.81 16.26
CA SER A 24 -0.84 -10.89 16.36
C SER A 24 -0.53 -9.45 15.94
N ARG A 25 0.54 -9.21 15.18
CA ARG A 25 0.89 -7.90 14.64
C ARG A 25 0.25 -7.72 13.26
N ILE A 26 -0.48 -6.63 13.11
CA ILE A 26 -1.12 -6.27 11.85
C ILE A 26 -0.41 -5.06 11.24
N GLN A 27 -0.21 -5.12 9.92
CA GLN A 27 0.17 -3.98 9.10
C GLN A 27 -0.96 -3.71 8.11
N LEU A 28 -1.44 -2.47 8.11
CA LEU A 28 -2.39 -1.97 7.14
C LEU A 28 -1.65 -1.13 6.13
N SER A 29 -2.00 -1.31 4.87
CA SER A 29 -1.36 -0.58 3.78
C SER A 29 -2.38 -0.14 2.75
N LYS A 30 -2.18 1.03 2.16
CA LYS A 30 -3.02 1.57 1.10
C LYS A 30 -2.15 2.09 -0.03
N LEU A 31 -2.47 1.63 -1.23
CA LEU A 31 -1.74 1.97 -2.44
C LEU A 31 -2.32 3.25 -3.06
N MET A 32 -1.46 4.20 -3.40
CA MET A 32 -1.86 5.52 -3.89
C MET A 32 -0.88 6.05 -4.93
N ILE A 33 -1.30 7.05 -5.71
CA ILE A 33 -0.39 7.81 -6.58
C ILE A 33 -0.26 9.21 -6.00
N VAL A 34 0.93 9.59 -5.55
CA VAL A 34 1.21 10.91 -4.97
C VAL A 34 2.42 11.50 -5.68
N LYS A 35 2.28 12.73 -6.21
CA LYS A 35 3.36 13.44 -6.92
C LYS A 35 4.05 12.55 -7.98
N ASN A 36 3.25 11.83 -8.79
CA ASN A 36 3.69 10.91 -9.85
C ASN A 36 4.46 9.66 -9.39
N ASN A 37 4.41 9.30 -8.10
CA ASN A 37 4.98 8.07 -7.57
C ASN A 37 3.87 7.13 -7.10
N LEU A 38 4.05 5.82 -7.30
CA LEU A 38 3.25 4.80 -6.63
C LEU A 38 3.80 4.58 -5.22
N VAL A 39 2.88 4.57 -4.29
CA VAL A 39 3.17 4.83 -2.90
C VAL A 39 2.41 3.86 -2.03
N LEU A 40 3.06 3.40 -0.98
CA LEU A 40 2.40 2.73 0.14
C LEU A 40 2.29 3.69 1.31
N LEU A 41 1.05 3.97 1.70
CA LEU A 41 0.75 4.48 3.04
C LEU A 41 0.59 3.29 3.97
N ILE A 42 1.36 3.25 5.04
CA ILE A 42 1.46 2.13 5.96
C ILE A 42 1.13 2.60 7.37
N LYS A 43 0.31 1.81 8.07
CA LYS A 43 0.09 1.93 9.51
C LYS A 43 0.11 0.54 10.13
N GLY A 44 0.92 0.34 11.15
CA GLY A 44 0.96 -0.91 11.91
C GLY A 44 0.82 -0.69 13.40
N ASP A 45 0.71 -1.78 14.15
CA ASP A 45 0.62 -1.76 15.63
C ASP A 45 1.88 -1.20 16.30
N THR A 46 3.02 -1.27 15.60
CA THR A 46 4.34 -0.85 16.10
C THR A 46 4.79 0.51 15.54
N ILE A 47 3.94 1.18 14.77
CA ILE A 47 4.22 2.47 14.15
C ILE A 47 3.23 3.50 14.72
N ASP A 48 3.73 4.49 15.46
CA ASP A 48 2.89 5.45 16.18
C ASP A 48 2.14 6.41 15.25
N ALA A 49 2.71 6.70 14.08
CA ALA A 49 2.14 7.56 13.05
C ALA A 49 2.08 6.82 11.70
N PRO A 50 1.18 7.21 10.79
CA PRO A 50 1.22 6.69 9.43
C PRO A 50 2.54 7.06 8.76
N VAL A 51 3.11 6.10 8.03
CA VAL A 51 4.35 6.28 7.27
C VAL A 51 4.10 6.04 5.80
N TRP A 52 4.98 6.58 5.00
CA TRP A 52 4.96 6.48 3.55
C TRP A 52 6.26 5.83 3.08
N SER A 53 6.17 4.96 2.08
CA SER A 53 7.33 4.37 1.39
C SER A 53 7.03 4.20 -0.10
N LYS A 54 8.07 4.33 -0.90
CA LYS A 54 7.98 4.18 -2.36
C LYS A 54 7.85 2.71 -2.75
N VAL A 55 7.04 2.47 -3.78
CA VAL A 55 6.99 1.15 -4.43
C VAL A 55 8.11 1.06 -5.46
N GLU A 56 8.91 -0.01 -5.35
CA GLU A 56 10.03 -0.27 -6.25
C GLU A 56 9.65 -1.28 -7.33
N ASN A 57 9.07 -2.41 -6.93
CA ASN A 57 8.68 -3.47 -7.85
C ASN A 57 7.29 -4.01 -7.52
N ILE A 58 6.67 -4.62 -8.52
CA ILE A 58 5.36 -5.24 -8.41
C ILE A 58 5.46 -6.62 -9.05
N GLN A 59 4.93 -7.64 -8.38
CA GLN A 59 4.83 -8.99 -8.94
C GLN A 59 3.37 -9.42 -8.99
N LEU A 60 3.00 -10.06 -10.10
CA LEU A 60 1.74 -10.77 -10.24
C LEU A 60 2.01 -12.27 -10.15
N VAL A 61 1.40 -12.92 -9.16
CA VAL A 61 1.45 -14.37 -8.96
C VAL A 61 0.03 -14.88 -9.07
N GLU A 62 -0.29 -15.53 -10.20
CA GLU A 62 -1.67 -15.91 -10.54
C GLU A 62 -2.60 -14.68 -10.53
N ASP A 63 -3.49 -14.57 -9.54
CA ASP A 63 -4.42 -13.43 -9.37
C ASP A 63 -4.02 -12.48 -8.22
N ASP A 64 -2.93 -12.81 -7.51
CA ASP A 64 -2.43 -12.07 -6.36
C ASP A 64 -1.34 -11.07 -6.74
N ILE A 65 -1.40 -9.88 -6.14
CA ILE A 65 -0.36 -8.85 -6.28
C ILE A 65 0.52 -8.83 -5.04
N ILE A 66 1.83 -8.83 -5.28
CA ILE A 66 2.85 -8.56 -4.29
C ILE A 66 3.50 -7.22 -4.61
N ILE A 67 3.47 -6.30 -3.66
CA ILE A 67 4.13 -5.00 -3.76
C ILE A 67 5.45 -5.07 -2.99
N TYR A 68 6.54 -4.76 -3.69
CA TYR A 68 7.87 -4.66 -3.11
C TYR A 68 8.23 -3.20 -2.84
N PHE A 69 8.57 -2.93 -1.58
CA PHE A 69 8.98 -1.60 -1.11
C PHE A 69 10.37 -1.68 -0.48
N ASP A 70 11.09 -0.57 -0.47
CA ASP A 70 12.47 -0.49 0.05
C ASP A 70 12.59 -0.88 1.54
N GLY A 71 11.52 -0.76 2.31
CA GLY A 71 11.53 -0.95 3.76
C GLY A 71 12.08 0.27 4.52
N GLU A 72 12.47 1.30 3.79
CA GLU A 72 12.88 2.59 4.33
C GLU A 72 11.59 3.42 4.42
N TYR A 73 11.09 3.60 5.65
CA TYR A 73 9.94 4.47 5.89
C TYR A 73 10.38 5.92 5.68
N ASP A 74 10.44 6.33 4.42
CA ASP A 74 11.04 7.59 3.96
C ASP A 74 10.44 8.81 4.64
N ILE A 75 9.15 8.76 4.97
CA ILE A 75 8.42 9.89 5.53
C ILE A 75 7.46 9.42 6.63
N VAL A 76 7.61 10.00 7.82
CA VAL A 76 6.61 9.93 8.90
C VAL A 76 5.65 11.09 8.71
N LEU A 77 4.36 10.80 8.58
CA LEU A 77 3.35 11.80 8.23
C LEU A 77 2.74 12.42 9.49
N GLY A 78 2.50 13.72 9.42
CA GLY A 78 1.76 14.51 10.39
C GLY A 78 0.29 14.66 10.01
N LYS A 79 -0.52 15.17 10.95
CA LYS A 79 -1.96 15.42 10.69
C LYS A 79 -2.16 16.50 9.64
N GLU A 80 -1.22 17.43 9.54
CA GLU A 80 -1.15 18.55 8.61
C GLU A 80 -0.94 18.14 7.16
N ASP A 81 -0.40 16.94 6.89
CA ASP A 81 -0.05 16.49 5.53
C ASP A 81 -1.25 16.03 4.71
N TYR A 82 -2.46 16.02 5.29
CA TYR A 82 -3.70 15.50 4.69
C TYR A 82 -3.96 15.95 3.24
N GLU A 83 -3.62 17.21 2.92
CA GLU A 83 -3.97 17.82 1.64
C GLU A 83 -3.36 17.06 0.44
N ASP A 84 -2.17 16.48 0.62
CA ASP A 84 -1.49 15.68 -0.42
C ASP A 84 -2.14 14.30 -0.65
N TYR A 85 -3.04 13.86 0.24
CA TYR A 85 -3.62 12.51 0.26
C TYR A 85 -5.16 12.47 0.13
N LYS A 86 -5.82 13.64 0.12
CA LYS A 86 -7.30 13.78 0.17
C LYS A 86 -8.05 13.06 -0.95
N ASP A 87 -7.41 12.80 -2.08
CA ASP A 87 -8.03 12.10 -3.22
C ASP A 87 -8.19 10.60 -2.96
N TYR A 88 -7.38 10.05 -2.06
CA TYR A 88 -7.34 8.62 -1.74
C TYR A 88 -7.84 8.32 -0.33
N VAL A 89 -7.64 9.24 0.61
CA VAL A 89 -7.95 9.08 2.04
C VAL A 89 -8.93 10.15 2.46
N SER A 90 -10.05 9.75 3.06
CA SER A 90 -11.02 10.73 3.60
C SER A 90 -10.49 11.43 4.85
N LYS A 91 -11.03 12.60 5.19
CA LYS A 91 -10.59 13.33 6.39
C LYS A 91 -10.81 12.55 7.70
N GLU A 92 -11.91 11.82 7.79
CA GLU A 92 -12.21 10.97 8.95
C GLU A 92 -11.24 9.79 9.03
N GLU A 93 -11.01 9.12 7.90
CA GLU A 93 -10.02 8.04 7.78
C GLU A 93 -8.61 8.53 8.17
N TRP A 94 -8.22 9.72 7.72
CA TRP A 94 -6.92 10.32 8.07
C TRP A 94 -6.76 10.51 9.57
N GLN A 95 -7.80 11.00 10.26
CA GLN A 95 -7.76 11.20 11.72
C GLN A 95 -7.53 9.87 12.46
N VAL A 96 -8.20 8.81 12.00
CA VAL A 96 -8.09 7.45 12.58
C VAL A 96 -6.67 6.89 12.48
N LEU A 97 -5.85 7.32 11.51
CA LEU A 97 -4.46 6.83 11.38
C LEU A 97 -3.54 7.24 12.53
N PHE A 98 -3.90 8.25 13.29
CA PHE A 98 -3.12 8.78 14.42
C PHE A 98 -3.63 8.29 15.78
N GLU A 99 -4.48 7.28 15.77
CA GLU A 99 -5.09 6.72 16.97
C GLU A 99 -4.50 5.34 17.27
N SER A 100 -4.53 4.93 18.54
CA SER A 100 -3.94 3.64 18.96
C SER A 100 -4.70 2.42 18.44
N ASP A 101 -5.98 2.56 18.10
CA ASP A 101 -6.88 1.50 17.67
C ASP A 101 -7.23 1.56 16.17
N THR A 102 -6.34 2.16 15.36
CA THR A 102 -6.53 2.31 13.90
C THR A 102 -7.07 1.05 13.22
N PRO A 103 -6.53 -0.17 13.43
CA PRO A 103 -7.02 -1.33 12.69
C PRO A 103 -8.48 -1.66 12.96
N LYS A 104 -8.91 -1.54 14.21
CA LYS A 104 -10.30 -1.79 14.60
C LYS A 104 -11.23 -0.75 13.98
N LYS A 105 -10.86 0.52 14.04
CA LYS A 105 -11.67 1.62 13.48
C LYS A 105 -11.78 1.54 11.96
N LEU A 106 -10.69 1.28 11.24
CA LEU A 106 -10.74 1.09 9.79
C LEU A 106 -11.61 -0.13 9.40
N GLN A 107 -11.62 -1.18 10.22
CA GLN A 107 -12.52 -2.32 10.04
C GLN A 107 -13.98 -1.94 10.25
N GLU A 108 -14.31 -1.19 11.31
CA GLU A 108 -15.65 -0.68 11.58
C GLU A 108 -16.16 0.25 10.47
N MET A 109 -15.26 1.05 9.88
CA MET A 109 -15.51 1.88 8.70
C MET A 109 -15.65 1.08 7.39
N LYS A 110 -15.44 -0.24 7.42
CA LYS A 110 -15.46 -1.14 6.25
C LYS A 110 -14.44 -0.76 5.16
N LEU A 111 -13.32 -0.17 5.59
CA LEU A 111 -12.25 0.29 4.70
C LEU A 111 -11.15 -0.75 4.48
N ILE A 112 -11.25 -1.94 5.08
CA ILE A 112 -10.30 -3.04 4.88
C ILE A 112 -10.77 -3.97 3.74
N ASP A 113 -9.84 -4.40 2.89
CA ASP A 113 -9.97 -5.44 1.89
C ASP A 113 -8.98 -6.58 2.20
N ASP A 114 -9.49 -7.74 2.59
CA ASP A 114 -8.68 -8.93 2.88
C ASP A 114 -8.08 -9.56 1.61
N LYS A 115 -8.52 -9.15 0.41
CA LYS A 115 -8.02 -9.59 -0.91
C LYS A 115 -7.30 -8.47 -1.68
N GLY A 116 -6.72 -7.51 -0.97
CA GLY A 116 -6.04 -6.37 -1.57
C GLY A 116 -4.73 -6.78 -2.25
N PHE A 117 -3.62 -6.60 -1.55
CA PHE A 117 -2.27 -7.00 -2.01
C PHE A 117 -1.40 -7.40 -0.82
N TYR A 118 -0.37 -8.17 -1.11
CA TYR A 118 0.67 -8.54 -0.16
C TYR A 118 1.82 -7.54 -0.19
N LEU A 119 2.47 -7.37 0.96
CA LEU A 119 3.67 -6.55 1.10
C LEU A 119 4.91 -7.40 1.35
N GLU A 120 5.98 -7.10 0.62
CA GLU A 120 7.30 -7.67 0.84
C GLU A 120 8.39 -6.62 0.73
N MET A 121 9.49 -6.81 1.47
CA MET A 121 10.67 -5.96 1.30
C MET A 121 11.33 -6.25 -0.04
N HIS A 122 11.77 -5.24 -0.77
CA HIS A 122 12.47 -5.37 -2.05
C HIS A 122 13.68 -6.30 -1.97
N ALA A 123 14.40 -6.29 -0.83
CA ALA A 123 15.52 -7.20 -0.57
C ALA A 123 15.15 -8.69 -0.68
N ASN A 124 13.86 -9.05 -0.55
CA ASN A 124 13.36 -10.42 -0.65
C ASN A 124 13.04 -10.86 -2.09
N ILE A 125 13.13 -10.00 -3.11
CA ILE A 125 12.80 -10.35 -4.51
C ILE A 125 13.53 -11.61 -4.97
N ARG A 126 14.81 -11.78 -4.61
CA ARG A 126 15.60 -12.97 -4.99
C ARG A 126 15.01 -14.30 -4.48
N LYS A 127 14.15 -14.27 -3.46
CA LYS A 127 13.47 -15.45 -2.92
C LYS A 127 12.20 -15.80 -3.69
N THR A 128 11.65 -14.86 -4.45
CA THR A 128 10.36 -14.97 -5.18
C THR A 128 10.51 -14.83 -6.69
N GLU A 129 11.73 -14.63 -7.22
CA GLU A 129 12.03 -14.52 -8.66
C GLU A 129 11.49 -15.68 -9.51
N ASN A 130 11.24 -16.85 -8.92
CA ASN A 130 10.75 -18.03 -9.65
C ASN A 130 9.22 -18.18 -9.65
N THR A 131 8.44 -17.26 -9.07
CA THR A 131 7.00 -17.45 -8.84
C THR A 131 6.08 -16.58 -9.70
N GLY A 132 6.62 -15.68 -10.51
CA GLY A 132 5.81 -14.78 -11.35
C GLY A 132 6.63 -13.68 -12.00
N GLU A 133 6.00 -12.89 -12.86
CA GLU A 133 6.63 -11.76 -13.54
C GLU A 133 6.78 -10.58 -12.59
N ILE A 134 7.99 -10.02 -12.50
CA ILE A 134 8.32 -8.87 -11.65
C ILE A 134 8.56 -7.67 -12.57
N GLU A 135 7.72 -6.66 -12.42
CA GLU A 135 7.82 -5.41 -13.15
C GLU A 135 8.35 -4.30 -12.24
N LYS A 136 9.14 -3.39 -12.81
CA LYS A 136 9.55 -2.17 -12.09
C LYS A 136 8.39 -1.19 -12.03
N PHE A 137 8.25 -0.47 -10.92
CA PHE A 137 7.22 0.55 -10.78
C PHE A 137 7.24 1.55 -11.95
N GLU A 138 8.41 2.01 -12.41
CA GLU A 138 8.47 3.00 -13.49
C GLU A 138 7.91 2.51 -14.82
N GLU A 139 7.93 1.19 -15.06
CA GLU A 139 7.35 0.55 -16.24
C GLU A 139 5.83 0.50 -16.11
N VAL A 140 5.34 -0.01 -14.97
CA VAL A 140 3.91 -0.03 -14.64
C VAL A 140 3.31 1.38 -14.67
N TYR A 141 4.01 2.37 -14.13
CA TYR A 141 3.53 3.76 -14.07
C TYR A 141 3.29 4.36 -15.45
N LYS A 142 4.17 4.09 -16.42
CA LYS A 142 3.97 4.54 -17.81
C LYS A 142 2.66 4.00 -18.35
N GLU A 143 2.36 2.73 -18.11
CA GLU A 143 1.07 2.14 -18.51
C GLU A 143 -0.13 2.71 -17.73
N LEU A 144 0.08 3.12 -16.48
CA LEU A 144 -0.96 3.76 -15.67
C LEU A 144 -1.40 5.10 -16.28
N ILE A 145 -0.47 5.91 -16.79
CA ILE A 145 -0.73 7.27 -17.30
C ILE A 145 -0.99 7.36 -18.81
N MET A 146 -0.62 6.34 -19.61
CA MET A 146 -0.75 6.37 -21.08
C MET A 146 -2.16 6.04 -21.63
N LYS A 147 -3.23 6.13 -20.82
CA LYS A 147 -4.61 5.90 -21.28
C LYS A 147 -5.56 6.95 -20.73
#